data_AF-A0A022R3N2-F1
#
_entry.id   AF-A0A022R3N2-F1
#
_cell.length_a   1.000
_cell.length_b   1.000
_cell.length_c   1.000
_cell.angle_alpha   90.00
_cell.angle_beta   90.00
_cell.angle_gamma   90.00
#
_symmetry.space_group_name_H-M   'P 1'
#
loop_
_entity.id
_entity.type
_entity.pdbx_description
1 polymer ?
#
loop_
_entity_poly.entity_id
_entity_poly.type
_entity_poly.pdbx_seq_one_letter_code
_entity_poly.pdbx_strand_id
1 'polypeptide(L)'
;MRFKPLQSASLFTKFQLNLKSEPSFSPFNTFIMASQIQTLSSQTPATNADNDGDDTLCSSAHIERAWAHWNSLGRPKLIVAPMVDNSELPFRMLCRKYGAQAAYTPMLHSRIFGESEKYRSEEFTTCKEDRPLFVQFCANDPDILLESARKVEPYCDYVDINFG
;
A
#
# COMPACT_ATOMS: atom_id res chain seq x y z
N MET A 1 -53.30 -17.57 19.13
CA MET A 1 -52.38 -16.44 19.38
C MET A 1 -51.37 -16.39 18.23
N ARG A 2 -51.74 -15.98 17.01
CA ARG A 2 -51.68 -14.60 16.46
C ARG A 2 -50.40 -13.83 16.84
N PHE A 3 -49.31 -14.09 16.09
CA PHE A 3 -48.19 -13.16 15.94
C PHE A 3 -48.65 -11.97 15.09
N LYS A 4 -48.48 -10.76 15.61
CA LYS A 4 -48.59 -9.50 14.85
C LYS A 4 -47.18 -8.95 14.63
N PRO A 5 -46.87 -8.41 13.44
CA PRO A 5 -45.63 -7.71 13.17
C PRO A 5 -45.65 -6.30 13.76
N LEU A 6 -44.52 -5.83 14.29
CA LEU A 6 -44.32 -4.40 14.59
C LEU A 6 -43.88 -3.67 13.33
N GLN A 7 -44.60 -2.59 13.02
CA GLN A 7 -44.21 -1.55 12.07
C GLN A 7 -43.81 -0.25 12.82
N SER A 8 -43.14 0.63 12.05
CA SER A 8 -42.87 2.07 12.27
C SER A 8 -41.63 2.38 13.13
N ALA A 9 -40.85 3.44 12.89
CA ALA A 9 -40.98 4.66 12.09
C ALA A 9 -39.58 5.12 11.64
N SER A 10 -39.31 5.57 10.40
CA SER A 10 -39.46 6.96 9.91
C SER A 10 -39.09 8.03 10.94
N LEU A 11 -37.87 8.55 10.90
CA LEU A 11 -37.54 9.94 11.29
C LEU A 11 -36.07 10.30 10.97
N PHE A 12 -35.88 11.57 10.57
CA PHE A 12 -34.62 12.32 10.38
C PHE A 12 -33.80 12.04 9.11
N THR A 13 -33.27 13.02 8.37
CA THR A 13 -33.49 14.47 8.26
C THR A 13 -32.90 14.89 6.91
N LYS A 14 -33.63 15.73 6.19
CA LYS A 14 -33.23 16.38 4.95
C LYS A 14 -32.21 17.47 5.29
N PHE A 15 -30.96 17.34 4.88
CA PHE A 15 -29.99 18.44 4.90
C PHE A 15 -29.50 18.67 3.47
N GLN A 16 -30.09 19.68 2.83
CA GLN A 16 -29.60 20.31 1.61
C GLN A 16 -28.87 21.57 2.07
N LEU A 17 -27.56 21.72 1.78
CA LEU A 17 -26.95 23.04 1.64
C LEU A 17 -25.85 23.04 0.57
N ASN A 18 -25.89 24.14 -0.17
CA ASN A 18 -25.20 24.49 -1.40
C ASN A 18 -23.67 24.58 -1.32
N LEU A 19 -23.05 24.14 -2.42
CA LEU A 19 -21.97 24.75 -3.19
C LEU A 19 -21.37 26.06 -2.64
N LYS A 20 -20.04 26.07 -2.43
CA LYS A 20 -19.14 27.15 -2.87
C LYS A 20 -17.83 26.56 -3.39
N SER A 21 -17.47 27.00 -4.59
CA SER A 21 -16.23 26.75 -5.31
C SER A 21 -15.13 27.75 -4.93
N GLU A 22 -13.92 27.48 -5.48
CA GLU A 22 -12.75 28.33 -5.70
C GLU A 22 -11.57 28.24 -4.69
N PRO A 23 -10.31 28.56 -5.10
CA PRO A 23 -9.74 28.57 -6.45
C PRO A 23 -8.34 27.92 -6.57
N SER A 24 -7.95 27.72 -7.83
CA SER A 24 -6.60 27.48 -8.35
C SER A 24 -5.62 28.64 -8.08
N PHE A 25 -4.34 28.31 -7.87
CA PHE A 25 -3.26 29.30 -7.95
C PHE A 25 -1.93 28.70 -8.45
N SER A 26 -1.56 29.09 -9.67
CA SER A 26 -0.21 29.33 -10.19
C SER A 26 -0.36 30.50 -11.20
N PRO A 27 0.68 31.14 -11.78
CA PRO A 27 2.12 30.90 -11.68
C PRO A 27 2.96 32.20 -11.48
N PHE A 28 4.24 32.10 -11.10
CA PHE A 28 5.24 33.15 -11.37
C PHE A 28 6.63 32.55 -11.64
N ASN A 29 6.89 32.36 -12.93
CA ASN A 29 8.03 32.80 -13.74
C ASN A 29 9.49 32.88 -13.20
N THR A 30 10.38 32.26 -14.01
CA THR A 30 11.66 32.77 -14.55
C THR A 30 12.98 32.42 -13.84
N PHE A 31 13.63 31.36 -14.37
CA PHE A 31 14.91 31.36 -15.09
C PHE A 31 16.07 32.27 -14.60
N ILE A 32 17.18 31.66 -14.14
CA ILE A 32 18.57 32.02 -14.50
C ILE A 32 19.46 30.76 -14.49
N MET A 33 20.24 30.62 -15.56
CA MET A 33 21.26 29.61 -15.84
C MET A 33 22.67 30.09 -15.42
N ALA A 34 23.63 29.15 -15.45
CA ALA A 34 25.11 29.27 -15.37
C ALA A 34 25.70 29.03 -13.96
N SER A 35 26.79 28.28 -13.76
CA SER A 35 27.94 27.96 -14.63
C SER A 35 28.73 26.76 -14.08
N GLN A 36 29.51 26.10 -14.95
CA GLN A 36 30.47 25.02 -14.65
C GLN A 36 31.73 25.56 -13.94
N ILE A 37 32.26 24.82 -12.95
CA ILE A 37 33.70 24.79 -12.55
C ILE A 37 33.96 23.36 -11.99
N GLN A 38 34.48 22.44 -12.81
CA GLN A 38 35.89 22.04 -12.98
C GLN A 38 36.38 20.95 -12.01
N THR A 39 36.70 19.81 -12.62
CA THR A 39 37.40 18.63 -12.11
C THR A 39 38.83 18.99 -11.69
N LEU A 40 39.24 18.58 -10.49
CA LEU A 40 40.64 18.48 -10.09
C LEU A 40 40.83 17.20 -9.27
N SER A 41 41.81 16.43 -9.73
CA SER A 41 42.24 15.13 -9.27
C SER A 41 43.15 15.19 -8.04
N SER A 42 43.33 13.99 -7.47
CA SER A 42 44.45 13.48 -6.64
C SER A 42 44.40 13.60 -5.11
N GLN A 43 44.28 12.40 -4.54
CA GLN A 43 44.96 11.84 -3.36
C GLN A 43 44.30 12.05 -1.98
N THR A 44 43.67 10.98 -1.50
CA THR A 44 43.61 10.65 -0.07
C THR A 44 44.45 9.39 0.20
N PRO A 45 45.17 9.31 1.33
CA PRO A 45 46.11 8.24 1.61
C PRO A 45 45.38 6.96 1.98
N ALA A 46 45.96 5.83 1.57
CA ALA A 46 45.60 4.52 2.10
C ALA A 46 45.89 4.47 3.60
N THR A 47 44.83 4.41 4.40
CA THR A 47 44.89 3.86 5.76
C THR A 47 44.18 2.53 5.74
N ASN A 48 44.96 1.47 5.92
CA ASN A 48 44.47 0.15 6.27
C ASN A 48 43.57 0.29 7.50
N ALA A 49 42.29 -0.04 7.33
CA ALA A 49 41.38 -0.24 8.44
C ALA A 49 40.86 -1.66 8.27
N ASP A 50 41.14 -2.44 9.29
CA ASP A 50 40.80 -3.85 9.41
C ASP A 50 39.33 -4.08 9.07
N ASN A 51 39.11 -5.11 8.26
CA ASN A 51 37.79 -5.70 8.02
C ASN A 51 37.21 -6.10 9.38
N ASP A 52 36.18 -5.41 9.83
CA ASP A 52 35.11 -5.90 10.72
C ASP A 52 34.15 -4.75 11.06
N GLY A 53 33.22 -4.44 10.15
CA GLY A 53 32.14 -3.51 10.45
C GLY A 53 31.47 -2.91 9.22
N ASP A 54 30.20 -3.25 8.98
CA ASP A 54 29.12 -2.29 8.68
C ASP A 54 27.80 -3.01 8.36
N ASP A 55 27.16 -3.61 9.37
CA ASP A 55 25.78 -4.15 9.21
C ASP A 55 24.72 -3.22 9.82
N THR A 56 25.15 -2.18 10.54
CA THR A 56 24.26 -1.30 11.31
C THR A 56 23.82 -0.05 10.54
N LEU A 57 24.65 0.54 9.66
CA LEU A 57 24.20 1.68 8.83
C LEU A 57 23.22 1.24 7.73
N CYS A 58 23.43 0.07 7.14
CA CYS A 58 22.48 -0.52 6.18
C CYS A 58 21.11 -0.78 6.83
N SER A 59 21.12 -1.10 8.13
CA SER A 59 19.92 -1.33 8.91
C SER A 59 19.10 -0.05 9.14
N SER A 60 19.73 1.03 9.59
CA SER A 60 19.01 2.30 9.81
C SER A 60 18.45 2.91 8.53
N ALA A 61 19.19 2.82 7.42
CA ALA A 61 18.77 3.38 6.14
C ALA A 61 17.52 2.70 5.55
N HIS A 62 17.36 1.37 5.71
CA HIS A 62 16.15 0.70 5.19
C HIS A 62 14.91 1.04 6.03
N ILE A 63 15.07 1.18 7.35
CA ILE A 63 14.00 1.59 8.27
C ILE A 63 13.49 2.97 7.89
N GLU A 64 14.41 3.92 7.65
CA GLU A 64 14.06 5.29 7.22
C GLU A 64 13.31 5.30 5.89
N ARG A 65 13.73 4.50 4.90
CA ARG A 65 13.02 4.35 3.61
C ARG A 65 11.61 3.80 3.80
N ALA A 66 11.44 2.77 4.63
CA ALA A 66 10.14 2.18 4.90
C ALA A 66 9.18 3.19 5.56
N TRP A 67 9.66 3.95 6.55
CA TRP A 67 8.88 5.00 7.19
C TRP A 67 8.57 6.17 6.27
N ALA A 68 9.52 6.61 5.45
CA ALA A 68 9.29 7.64 4.44
C ALA A 68 8.21 7.21 3.44
N HIS A 69 8.23 5.95 2.99
CA HIS A 69 7.20 5.39 2.12
C HIS A 69 5.83 5.36 2.81
N TRP A 70 5.74 4.85 4.04
CA TRP A 70 4.50 4.84 4.83
C TRP A 70 3.91 6.24 5.03
N ASN A 71 4.78 7.24 5.24
CA ASN A 71 4.38 8.64 5.34
C ASN A 71 3.85 9.18 4.01
N SER A 72 4.47 8.81 2.89
CA SER A 72 4.04 9.23 1.55
C SER A 72 2.65 8.69 1.18
N LEU A 73 2.27 7.52 1.71
CA LEU A 73 0.93 6.93 1.54
C LEU A 73 -0.15 7.58 2.41
N GLY A 74 0.19 8.60 3.21
CA GLY A 74 -0.77 9.32 4.06
C GLY A 74 -1.05 8.66 5.41
N ARG A 75 -0.24 7.68 5.84
CA ARG A 75 -0.32 7.00 7.15
C ARG A 75 -1.73 6.47 7.45
N PRO A 76 -2.24 5.53 6.63
CA PRO A 76 -3.62 5.05 6.76
C PRO A 76 -3.86 4.43 8.14
N LYS A 77 -4.97 4.81 8.77
CA LYS A 77 -5.41 4.33 10.10
C LYS A 77 -6.63 3.41 10.01
N LEU A 78 -7.47 3.61 9.00
CA LEU A 78 -8.64 2.78 8.73
C LEU A 78 -8.30 1.79 7.63
N ILE A 79 -7.91 0.57 8.03
CA ILE A 79 -7.42 -0.46 7.13
C ILE A 79 -8.44 -1.61 7.13
N VAL A 80 -8.91 -2.00 5.94
CA VAL A 80 -9.80 -3.17 5.79
C VAL A 80 -9.00 -4.43 6.02
N ALA A 81 -9.40 -5.25 6.98
CA ALA A 81 -8.74 -6.50 7.34
C ALA A 81 -8.80 -7.55 6.19
N PRO A 82 -7.85 -8.48 6.13
CA PRO A 82 -7.92 -9.62 5.24
C PRO A 82 -9.03 -10.57 5.69
N MET A 83 -9.96 -10.89 4.80
CA MET A 83 -11.02 -11.88 5.02
C MET A 83 -11.17 -12.71 3.75
N VAL A 84 -11.08 -14.04 3.90
CA VAL A 84 -11.33 -14.97 2.79
C VAL A 84 -12.79 -14.86 2.37
N ASP A 85 -13.04 -14.87 1.06
CA ASP A 85 -14.36 -14.72 0.42
C ASP A 85 -15.10 -13.40 0.71
N ASN A 86 -14.44 -12.41 1.32
CA ASN A 86 -15.04 -11.13 1.69
C ASN A 86 -14.17 -9.91 1.41
N SER A 87 -12.89 -10.04 1.07
CA SER A 87 -11.97 -8.91 0.83
C SER A 87 -11.60 -8.74 -0.64
N GLU A 88 -12.44 -9.23 -1.56
CA GLU A 88 -12.28 -9.08 -3.01
C GLU A 88 -12.41 -7.62 -3.43
N LEU A 89 -11.97 -7.31 -4.65
CA LEU A 89 -11.97 -5.96 -5.19
C LEU A 89 -13.31 -5.20 -4.97
N PRO A 90 -14.50 -5.76 -5.28
CA PRO A 90 -15.76 -5.05 -5.07
C PRO A 90 -15.99 -4.61 -3.62
N PHE A 91 -15.63 -5.46 -2.64
CA PHE A 91 -15.77 -5.14 -1.22
C PHE A 91 -14.79 -4.06 -0.80
N ARG A 92 -13.52 -4.15 -1.22
CA ARG A 92 -12.52 -3.11 -0.94
C ARG A 92 -12.93 -1.76 -1.49
N MET A 93 -13.44 -1.74 -2.74
CA MET A 93 -13.94 -0.50 -3.35
C MET A 93 -15.13 0.08 -2.58
N LEU A 94 -16.03 -0.78 -2.09
CA LEU A 94 -17.12 -0.36 -1.21
C LEU A 94 -16.59 0.27 0.08
N CYS A 95 -15.67 -0.41 0.79
CA CYS A 95 -15.09 0.11 2.02
C CYS A 95 -14.34 1.45 1.80
N ARG A 96 -13.60 1.60 0.69
CA ARG A 96 -12.94 2.85 0.31
C ARG A 96 -13.94 3.98 0.12
N LYS A 97 -15.07 3.71 -0.54
CA LYS A 97 -16.17 4.67 -0.69
C LYS A 97 -16.73 5.16 0.66
N TYR A 98 -16.64 4.34 1.70
CA TYR A 98 -17.08 4.67 3.06
C TYR A 98 -15.95 5.12 4.00
N GLY A 99 -14.76 5.41 3.47
CA GLY A 99 -13.67 6.04 4.23
C GLY A 99 -12.54 5.10 4.66
N ALA A 100 -12.49 3.86 4.17
CA ALA A 100 -11.29 3.05 4.33
C ALA A 100 -10.12 3.69 3.57
N GLN A 101 -8.97 3.78 4.25
CA GLN A 101 -7.77 4.46 3.75
C GLN A 101 -6.79 3.47 3.13
N ALA A 102 -6.80 2.21 3.54
CA ALA A 102 -6.08 1.12 2.91
C ALA A 102 -6.88 -0.17 3.05
N ALA A 103 -6.50 -1.21 2.31
CA ALA A 103 -7.18 -2.49 2.36
C ALA A 103 -6.22 -3.65 2.10
N TYR A 104 -6.51 -4.79 2.72
CA TYR A 104 -5.86 -6.06 2.44
C TYR A 104 -6.62 -6.85 1.36
N THR A 105 -5.91 -7.68 0.61
CA THR A 105 -6.50 -8.80 -0.15
C THR A 105 -7.14 -9.85 0.76
N PRO A 106 -7.94 -10.77 0.22
CA PRO A 106 -8.12 -12.07 0.84
C PRO A 106 -6.74 -12.71 1.12
N MET A 107 -6.69 -13.62 2.09
CA MET A 107 -5.47 -14.36 2.38
C MET A 107 -5.16 -15.30 1.21
N LEU A 108 -4.06 -15.06 0.50
CA LEU A 108 -3.66 -15.84 -0.67
C LEU A 108 -2.74 -16.98 -0.27
N HIS A 109 -3.00 -18.19 -0.76
CA HIS A 109 -2.09 -19.31 -0.52
C HIS A 109 -0.88 -19.21 -1.47
N SER A 110 0.30 -18.90 -0.94
CA SER A 110 1.53 -18.64 -1.73
C SER A 110 1.85 -19.73 -2.76
N ARG A 111 1.82 -21.01 -2.37
CA ARG A 111 2.05 -22.15 -3.29
C ARG A 111 1.06 -22.17 -4.47
N ILE A 112 -0.24 -22.17 -4.18
CA ILE A 112 -1.29 -22.25 -5.20
C ILE A 112 -1.26 -21.01 -6.10
N PHE A 113 -0.99 -19.84 -5.52
CA PHE A 113 -0.83 -18.58 -6.24
C PHE A 113 0.35 -18.61 -7.23
N GLY A 114 1.44 -19.25 -6.84
CA GLY A 114 2.62 -19.45 -7.66
C GLY A 114 2.35 -20.39 -8.84
N GLU A 115 1.77 -21.55 -8.56
CA GLU A 115 1.60 -22.65 -9.53
C GLU A 115 0.39 -22.46 -10.47
N SER A 116 -0.74 -21.98 -9.95
CA SER A 116 -2.02 -21.95 -10.67
C SER A 116 -2.39 -20.54 -11.10
N GLU A 117 -2.33 -20.29 -12.41
CA GLU A 117 -2.82 -19.04 -13.00
C GLU A 117 -4.33 -18.83 -12.79
N LYS A 118 -5.10 -19.92 -12.85
CA LYS A 118 -6.55 -19.88 -12.60
C LYS A 118 -6.84 -19.30 -11.22
N TYR A 119 -6.22 -19.87 -10.18
CA TYR A 119 -6.39 -19.40 -8.81
C TYR A 119 -5.97 -17.93 -8.66
N ARG A 120 -4.85 -17.56 -9.27
CA ARG A 120 -4.39 -16.16 -9.26
C ARG A 120 -5.40 -15.20 -9.90
N SER A 121 -6.02 -15.58 -11.02
CA SER A 121 -7.01 -14.73 -11.70
C SER A 121 -8.35 -14.65 -10.96
N GLU A 122 -8.72 -15.68 -10.21
CA GLU A 122 -9.98 -15.75 -9.44
C GLU A 122 -9.85 -14.99 -8.13
N GLU A 123 -8.80 -15.25 -7.35
CA GLU A 123 -8.63 -14.71 -5.99
C GLU A 123 -7.97 -13.34 -5.96
N PHE A 124 -7.16 -13.00 -6.97
CA PHE A 124 -6.44 -11.74 -7.01
C PHE A 124 -6.88 -10.87 -8.18
N THR A 125 -7.71 -9.89 -7.85
CA THR A 125 -8.13 -8.82 -8.76
C THR A 125 -7.86 -7.46 -8.11
N THR A 126 -7.50 -6.46 -8.92
CA THR A 126 -7.27 -5.08 -8.47
C THR A 126 -7.52 -4.07 -9.59
N CYS A 127 -7.56 -2.78 -9.26
CA CYS A 127 -7.66 -1.66 -10.20
C CYS A 127 -6.79 -0.48 -9.74
N LYS A 128 -6.71 0.59 -10.56
CA LYS A 128 -5.82 1.73 -10.28
C LYS A 128 -6.22 2.50 -9.01
N GLU A 129 -7.51 2.52 -8.73
CA GLU A 129 -8.12 3.22 -7.59
C GLU A 129 -8.00 2.41 -6.28
N ASP A 130 -7.62 1.14 -6.37
CA ASP A 130 -7.48 0.26 -5.24
C ASP A 130 -6.10 0.38 -4.60
N ARG A 131 -5.68 1.60 -4.27
CA ARG A 131 -4.44 1.88 -3.55
C ARG A 131 -4.67 2.88 -2.42
N PRO A 132 -3.96 2.75 -1.27
CA PRO A 132 -2.95 1.75 -0.94
C PRO A 132 -3.50 0.33 -0.72
N LEU A 133 -2.83 -0.68 -1.27
CA LEU A 133 -3.21 -2.10 -1.22
C LEU A 133 -2.11 -2.98 -0.62
N PHE A 134 -2.51 -3.83 0.31
CA PHE A 134 -1.63 -4.80 0.95
C PHE A 134 -2.04 -6.21 0.53
N VAL A 135 -1.08 -7.02 0.10
CA VAL A 135 -1.33 -8.41 -0.30
C VAL A 135 -0.85 -9.32 0.80
N GLN A 136 -1.76 -10.11 1.38
CA GLN A 136 -1.41 -11.06 2.44
C GLN A 136 -1.25 -12.46 1.87
N PHE A 137 -0.12 -13.10 2.18
CA PHE A 137 0.12 -14.50 1.86
C PHE A 137 0.11 -15.39 3.10
N CYS A 138 -0.48 -16.56 2.95
CA CYS A 138 -0.17 -17.73 3.77
C CYS A 138 0.98 -18.50 3.10
N ALA A 139 2.09 -18.66 3.82
CA ALA A 139 3.28 -19.33 3.32
C ALA A 139 4.02 -20.05 4.45
N ASN A 140 4.65 -21.16 4.10
CA ASN A 140 5.49 -21.96 4.98
C ASN A 140 6.90 -22.19 4.41
N ASP A 141 7.16 -21.69 3.21
CA ASP A 141 8.41 -21.82 2.49
C ASP A 141 8.82 -20.43 1.94
N PRO A 142 10.04 -19.95 2.24
CA PRO A 142 10.48 -18.62 1.87
C PRO A 142 10.67 -18.44 0.35
N ASP A 143 11.10 -19.49 -0.36
CA ASP A 143 11.35 -19.42 -1.81
C ASP A 143 10.03 -19.35 -2.58
N ILE A 144 9.04 -20.15 -2.18
CA ILE A 144 7.68 -20.10 -2.72
C ILE A 144 7.03 -18.74 -2.45
N LEU A 145 7.21 -18.20 -1.24
CA LEU A 145 6.69 -16.87 -0.90
C LEU A 145 7.32 -15.80 -1.79
N LEU A 146 8.64 -15.82 -1.98
CA LEU A 146 9.35 -14.84 -2.81
C LEU A 146 8.88 -14.89 -4.27
N GLU A 147 8.69 -16.08 -4.84
CA GLU A 147 8.18 -16.23 -6.19
C GLU A 147 6.78 -15.62 -6.34
N SER A 148 5.89 -15.88 -5.37
CA SER A 148 4.54 -15.33 -5.36
C SER A 148 4.50 -13.83 -5.09
N ALA A 149 5.38 -13.31 -4.23
CA ALA A 149 5.52 -11.89 -3.96
C ALA A 149 5.93 -11.09 -5.21
N ARG A 150 6.88 -11.62 -6.00
CA ARG A 150 7.30 -11.00 -7.27
C ARG A 150 6.15 -10.88 -8.28
N LYS A 151 5.19 -11.79 -8.25
CA LYS A 151 4.01 -11.75 -9.13
C LYS A 151 3.02 -10.65 -8.74
N VAL A 152 2.99 -10.24 -7.47
CA VAL A 152 2.09 -9.16 -6.98
C VAL A 152 2.73 -7.80 -6.82
N GLU A 153 4.07 -7.73 -6.79
CA GLU A 153 4.87 -6.50 -6.66
C GLU A 153 4.35 -5.30 -7.47
N PRO A 154 4.05 -5.40 -8.79
CA PRO A 154 3.57 -4.24 -9.55
C PRO A 154 2.15 -3.79 -9.19
N TYR A 155 1.39 -4.64 -8.49
CA TYR A 155 -0.03 -4.45 -8.21
C TYR A 155 -0.34 -3.99 -6.79
N CYS A 156 0.62 -4.06 -5.85
CA CYS A 156 0.43 -3.71 -4.45
C CYS A 156 1.50 -2.77 -3.90
N ASP A 157 1.25 -2.18 -2.73
CA ASP A 157 2.19 -1.29 -2.03
C ASP A 157 2.98 -2.03 -0.95
N TYR A 158 2.40 -3.10 -0.39
CA TYR A 158 3.06 -3.97 0.58
C TYR A 158 2.65 -5.43 0.39
N VAL A 159 3.57 -6.32 0.74
CA VAL A 159 3.34 -7.75 0.91
C VAL A 159 3.41 -8.06 2.40
N ASP A 160 2.43 -8.82 2.88
CA ASP A 160 2.25 -9.21 4.27
C ASP A 160 2.24 -10.74 4.41
N ILE A 161 2.67 -11.22 5.57
CA ILE A 161 2.72 -12.66 5.89
C ILE A 161 1.73 -12.93 7.01
N ASN A 162 0.77 -13.82 6.76
CA ASN A 162 -0.17 -14.25 7.78
C ASN A 162 0.54 -15.14 8.82
N PHE A 163 0.47 -14.76 10.10
CA PHE A 163 0.97 -15.54 11.25
C PHE A 163 -0.15 -15.91 12.26
N GLY A 164 -1.44 -15.78 11.89
CA GLY A 164 -2.59 -16.01 12.78
C GLY A 164 -3.94 -15.79 12.12
#